data_AF-A0A3B1AA89-F1
#
_entry.id   AF-A0A3B1AA89-F1
#
_cell.length_a   1.000
_cell.length_b   1.000
_cell.length_c   1.000
_cell.angle_alpha   90.00
_cell.angle_beta   90.00
_cell.angle_gamma   90.00
#
_symmetry.space_group_name_H-M   'P 1'
#
loop_
_entity.id
_entity.type
_entity.pdbx_description
1 polymer ?
#
loop_
_entity_poly.entity_id
_entity_poly.type
_entity_poly.pdbx_seq_one_letter_code
_entity_poly.pdbx_strand_id
1 'polypeptide(L)' 'MKKNTLSLSAVSKTALGVLGQLIKAARLERGMSQIELAERVGVSRHTIMAIEKSDPRVAIGAVLESAAVLGVP' A
#
# COMPACT_ATOMS: atom_id res chain seq x y z
N MET A 1 -19.68 13.97 -12.36
CA MET A 1 -20.00 12.63 -11.81
C MET A 1 -19.61 12.61 -10.33
N LYS A 2 -20.54 12.35 -9.40
CA LYS A 2 -20.20 12.21 -7.97
C LYS A 2 -19.39 10.93 -7.80
N LYS A 3 -18.14 11.03 -7.34
CA LYS A 3 -17.34 9.86 -6.97
C LYS A 3 -18.01 9.21 -5.76
N ASN A 4 -18.49 7.97 -5.92
CA ASN A 4 -19.09 7.23 -4.82
C ASN A 4 -17.97 6.94 -3.81
N THR A 5 -17.91 7.71 -2.72
CA THR A 5 -16.91 7.55 -1.67
C THR A 5 -17.37 6.49 -0.70
N LEU A 6 -16.68 5.35 -0.68
CA LEU A 6 -16.87 4.31 0.32
C LEU A 6 -16.57 4.89 1.72
N SER A 7 -17.57 4.88 2.61
CA SER A 7 -17.36 5.25 4.01
C SER A 7 -16.79 4.04 4.76
N LEU A 8 -15.50 4.10 5.08
CA LEU A 8 -14.84 3.04 5.83
C LEU A 8 -15.16 3.12 7.32
N SER A 9 -15.42 1.95 7.91
CA SER A 9 -15.51 1.78 9.37
C SER A 9 -14.18 2.11 10.05
N ALA A 10 -14.21 2.35 11.37
CA ALA A 10 -13.00 2.58 12.15
C ALA A 10 -12.01 1.40 12.05
N VAL A 11 -12.51 0.16 12.14
CA VAL A 11 -11.67 -1.04 12.03
C VAL A 11 -10.97 -1.14 10.67
N SER A 12 -11.67 -0.84 9.57
CA SER A 12 -11.06 -0.87 8.23
C SER A 12 -10.00 0.22 8.04
N LYS A 13 -10.23 1.43 8.58
CA LYS A 13 -9.23 2.51 8.55
C LYS A 13 -7.98 2.13 9.34
N THR A 14 -8.14 1.54 10.52
CA THR A 14 -7.02 1.06 11.33
C THR A 14 -6.25 -0.04 10.62
N ALA A 15 -6.93 -1.04 10.05
CA ALA A 15 -6.30 -2.14 9.33
C ALA A 15 -5.48 -1.65 8.12
N LEU A 16 -6.02 -0.73 7.31
CA LEU A 16 -5.30 -0.09 6.21
C LEU A 16 -4.08 0.71 6.71
N GLY A 17 -4.24 1.42 7.84
CA GLY A 17 -3.18 2.16 8.51
C GLY A 17 -2.02 1.26 8.93
N VAL A 18 -2.32 0.11 9.54
CA VAL A 18 -1.33 -0.88 9.97
C VAL A 18 -0.64 -1.49 8.77
N LEU A 19 -1.39 -1.96 7.77
CA LEU A 19 -0.83 -2.62 6.59
C LEU A 19 0.09 -1.69 5.79
N GLY A 20 -0.33 -0.45 5.55
CA GLY A 20 0.50 0.55 4.85
C GLY A 20 1.79 0.87 5.60
N GLN A 21 1.75 0.91 6.94
CA GLN A 21 2.95 1.11 7.77
C GLN A 21 3.89 -0.10 7.75
N LEU A 22 3.36 -1.33 7.79
CA LEU A 22 4.17 -2.54 7.68
C LEU A 22 4.89 -2.62 6.33
N ILE A 23 4.19 -2.32 5.23
CA ILE A 23 4.79 -2.25 3.89
C ILE A 23 5.90 -1.20 3.85
N LYS A 24 5.66 0.00 4.39
CA LYS A 24 6.67 1.06 4.43
C LYS A 24 7.89 0.64 5.25
N ALA A 25 7.68 0.06 6.44
CA ALA A 25 8.75 -0.39 7.32
C ALA A 25 9.59 -1.47 6.65
N ALA A 26 8.96 -2.53 6.14
CA ALA A 26 9.62 -3.64 5.47
C ALA A 26 10.37 -3.22 4.19
N ARG A 27 9.89 -2.17 3.50
CA ARG A 27 10.62 -1.58 2.37
C ARG A 27 11.89 -0.85 2.84
N LEU A 28 11.77 -0.03 3.88
CA LEU A 28 12.90 0.74 4.44
C LEU A 28 13.96 -0.16 5.08
N GLU A 29 13.56 -1.23 5.77
CA GLU A 29 14.47 -2.23 6.36
C GLU A 29 15.32 -2.93 5.29
N ARG A 30 14.79 -3.07 4.07
CA ARG A 30 15.52 -3.61 2.91
C ARG A 30 16.34 -2.57 2.15
N GLY A 31 16.35 -1.31 2.60
CA GLY A 31 17.02 -0.21 1.89
C GLY A 31 16.43 0.09 0.51
N MET A 32 15.19 -0.36 0.24
CA MET A 32 14.57 -0.28 -1.08
C MET A 32 13.86 1.06 -1.25
N SER A 33 14.01 1.71 -2.40
CA SER A 33 13.26 2.90 -2.79
C SER A 33 11.82 2.54 -3.19
N GLN A 34 10.92 3.53 -3.20
CA GLN A 34 9.55 3.33 -3.70
C GLN A 34 9.52 2.96 -5.18
N ILE A 35 10.53 3.36 -5.98
CA ILE A 35 10.60 3.05 -7.41
C ILE A 35 10.96 1.57 -7.60
N GLU A 36 11.97 1.08 -6.89
CA GLU A 36 12.39 -0.34 -6.97
C GLU A 36 11.25 -1.29 -6.56
N LEU A 37 10.48 -0.94 -5.53
CA LEU A 37 9.30 -1.73 -5.17
C LEU A 37 8.22 -1.66 -6.26
N ALA A 38 7.98 -0.47 -6.82
CA ALA A 38 6.99 -0.28 -7.86
C ALA A 38 7.31 -1.10 -9.12
N GLU A 39 8.58 -1.17 -9.52
CA GLU A 39 9.04 -1.99 -10.64
C GLU A 39 8.81 -3.48 -10.39
N ARG A 40 9.10 -3.98 -9.18
CA ARG A 40 8.88 -5.39 -8.82
C ARG A 40 7.39 -5.77 -8.79
N VAL A 41 6.53 -4.85 -8.38
CA VAL A 41 5.08 -5.05 -8.29
C VAL A 41 4.38 -4.77 -9.64
N GLY A 42 5.05 -4.08 -10.58
CA GLY A 42 4.48 -3.70 -11.87
C GLY A 42 3.48 -2.53 -11.77
N VAL A 43 3.72 -1.59 -10.85
CA VAL A 43 2.87 -0.41 -10.64
C VAL A 43 3.67 0.89 -10.71
N SER A 44 2.99 2.04 -10.61
CA SER A 44 3.67 3.33 -10.51
C SER A 44 4.27 3.55 -9.11
N ARG A 45 5.35 4.34 -9.03
CA ARG A 45 5.86 4.86 -7.75
C ARG A 45 4.76 5.57 -6.94
N HIS A 46 3.86 6.28 -7.61
CA HIS A 46 2.74 6.96 -6.93
C HIS A 46 1.81 5.96 -6.25
N THR A 47 1.56 4.80 -6.87
CA THR A 47 0.78 3.71 -6.27
C THR A 47 1.43 3.24 -4.97
N ILE A 48 2.75 2.97 -4.97
CA ILE A 48 3.48 2.60 -3.75
C ILE A 48 3.38 3.70 -2.69
N MET A 49 3.58 4.97 -3.05
CA MET A 49 3.41 6.08 -2.11
C MET A 49 2.00 6.14 -1.52
N ALA A 50 0.97 5.84 -2.31
CA ALA A 50 -0.42 5.84 -1.85
C ALA A 50 -0.71 4.65 -0.92
N ILE A 51 -0.12 3.48 -1.18
CA ILE A 51 -0.17 2.31 -0.29
C ILE A 51 0.43 2.64 1.08
N GLU A 52 1.62 3.25 1.10
CA GLU A 52 2.29 3.63 2.36
C GLU A 52 1.57 4.74 3.13
N LYS A 53 0.71 5.51 2.45
CA LYS A 53 -0.20 6.49 3.05
C LYS A 53 -1.56 5.89 3.39
N SER A 54 -1.74 4.58 3.19
CA SER A 54 -2.97 3.85 3.45
C SER A 54 -4.18 4.40 2.69
N ASP A 55 -3.98 4.85 1.46
CA ASP A 55 -5.05 5.36 0.60
C ASP A 55 -6.01 4.22 0.24
N PRO A 56 -7.28 4.26 0.68
CA PRO A 56 -8.24 3.18 0.47
C PRO A 56 -8.68 3.01 -0.98
N ARG A 57 -8.27 3.91 -1.88
CA ARG A 57 -8.61 3.88 -3.31
C ARG A 57 -7.62 3.04 -4.12
N VAL A 58 -6.49 2.64 -3.54
CA VAL A 58 -5.55 1.75 -4.21
C VAL A 58 -6.17 0.36 -4.35
N ALA A 59 -6.02 -0.25 -5.52
CA ALA A 59 -6.49 -1.61 -5.76
C ALA A 59 -5.86 -2.58 -4.75
N ILE A 60 -6.70 -3.41 -4.10
CA ILE A 60 -6.24 -4.35 -3.06
C ILE A 60 -5.14 -5.30 -3.56
N GLY A 61 -5.19 -5.69 -4.84
CA GLY A 61 -4.14 -6.51 -5.46
C GLY A 61 -2.76 -5.85 -5.37
N ALA A 62 -2.64 -4.54 -5.67
CA ALA A 62 -1.36 -3.84 -5.57
C ALA A 62 -0.82 -3.79 -4.14
N VAL A 63 -1.71 -3.71 -3.14
CA VAL A 63 -1.34 -3.75 -1.72
C VAL A 63 -0.81 -5.14 -1.36
N LEU A 64 -1.53 -6.20 -1.73
CA LEU A 64 -1.16 -7.59 -1.42
C LEU A 64 0.12 -8.01 -2.14
N GLU A 65 0.30 -7.63 -3.41
CA GLU A 65 1.55 -7.91 -4.14
C GLU A 65 2.73 -7.17 -3.53
N SER A 66 2.54 -5.91 -3.09
CA SER A 66 3.59 -5.17 -2.36
C SER A 66 3.96 -5.86 -1.04
N ALA A 67 2.96 -6.36 -0.30
CA ALA A 67 3.18 -7.11 0.93
C ALA A 67 3.92 -8.43 0.65
N ALA A 68 3.51 -9.18 -0.37
CA ALA A 68 4.15 -10.43 -0.78
C ALA A 68 5.63 -10.24 -1.18
N VAL A 69 5.94 -9.24 -2.01
CA VAL A 69 7.32 -8.90 -2.38
C VAL A 69 8.18 -8.56 -1.16
N LEU A 70 7.57 -7.97 -0.13
CA LEU A 70 8.22 -7.58 1.10
C LEU A 70 8.07 -8.62 2.24
N GLY A 71 7.49 -9.80 2.00
CA GLY A 71 7.26 -10.79 3.05
C GLY A 71 6.47 -10.26 4.26
N VAL A 72 5.58 -9.29 4.03
CA VAL A 72 4.64 -8.79 5.04
C VAL A 72 3.41 -9.71 5.02
N PRO A 73 2.98 -10.24 6.19
CA PRO A 73 1.82 -11.14 6.28
C PRO A 73 0.47 -10.44 6.02
#